data_AF-A0A943PCT8-F1
#
_entry.id   AF-A0A943PCT8-F1
#
_cell.length_a   1.000
_cell.length_b   1.000
_cell.length_c   1.000
_cell.angle_alpha   90.00
_cell.angle_beta   90.00
_cell.angle_gamma   90.00
#
_symmetry.space_group_name_H-M   'P 1'
#
loop_
_entity.id
_entity.type
_entity.pdbx_description
1 polymer ?
#
loop_
_entity_poly.entity_id
_entity_poly.type
_entity_poly.pdbx_seq_one_letter_code
_entity_poly.pdbx_strand_id
1 'polypeptide(L)'
;MTSKDAAQVFKILGDENRLRIVMLIAKQEEICACNLLDTLNIAQPTLSHHMKLLSSCGLVKSRKDGRWMHYSLNHDLFKHLESFLGELA
;
A
#
# COMPACT_ATOMS: atom_id res chain seq x y z
N MET A 1 -7.53 -16.16 -3.73
CA MET A 1 -8.17 -14.95 -3.16
C MET A 1 -9.65 -15.02 -3.49
N THR A 2 -10.57 -14.65 -2.57
CA THR A 2 -12.01 -14.66 -2.89
C THR A 2 -12.47 -13.33 -3.52
N SER A 3 -13.64 -13.29 -4.17
CA SER A 3 -14.21 -12.04 -4.70
C SER A 3 -14.46 -10.99 -3.61
N LYS A 4 -14.78 -11.42 -2.39
CA LYS A 4 -14.97 -10.51 -1.24
C LYS A 4 -13.66 -9.85 -0.84
N ASP A 5 -12.57 -10.63 -0.77
CA ASP A 5 -11.24 -10.11 -0.45
C ASP A 5 -10.77 -9.13 -1.53
N ALA A 6 -10.94 -9.49 -2.81
CA ALA A 6 -10.61 -8.64 -3.94
C ALA A 6 -11.38 -7.31 -3.90
N ALA A 7 -12.69 -7.35 -3.65
CA ALA A 7 -13.51 -6.15 -3.53
C ALA A 7 -13.06 -5.23 -2.38
N GLN A 8 -12.62 -5.79 -1.25
CA GLN A 8 -12.04 -5.01 -0.16
C GLN A 8 -10.73 -4.34 -0.57
N VAL A 9 -9.83 -5.08 -1.22
CA VAL A 9 -8.57 -4.53 -1.73
C VAL A 9 -8.84 -3.40 -2.73
N PHE A 10 -9.72 -3.61 -3.71
CA PHE A 10 -10.05 -2.58 -4.71
C PHE A 10 -10.72 -1.36 -4.08
N LYS A 11 -11.56 -1.52 -3.05
CA LYS A 11 -12.10 -0.39 -2.29
C LYS A 11 -11.01 0.42 -1.60
N ILE A 12 -9.93 -0.23 -1.13
CA ILE A 12 -8.79 0.47 -0.55
C ILE A 12 -7.90 1.10 -1.63
N LEU A 13 -7.69 0.45 -2.77
CA LEU A 13 -6.92 1.01 -3.88
C LEU A 13 -7.69 2.08 -4.66
N GLY A 14 -9.01 2.18 -4.56
CA GLY A 14 -9.83 3.13 -5.32
C GLY A 14 -9.67 4.61 -4.95
N ASP A 15 -8.64 4.97 -4.16
CA ASP A 15 -8.32 6.35 -3.81
C ASP A 15 -6.97 6.74 -4.41
N GLU A 16 -6.92 7.93 -4.99
CA GLU A 16 -5.78 8.42 -5.76
C GLU A 16 -4.50 8.49 -4.92
N ASN A 17 -4.57 8.99 -3.69
CA ASN A 17 -3.41 9.11 -2.81
C ASN A 17 -2.86 7.73 -2.43
N ARG A 18 -3.72 6.77 -2.13
CA ARG A 18 -3.32 5.38 -1.84
C ARG A 18 -2.65 4.71 -3.04
N LEU A 19 -3.16 4.92 -4.26
CA LEU A 19 -2.48 4.44 -5.47
C LEU A 19 -1.12 5.08 -5.64
N ARG A 20 -1.01 6.40 -5.48
CA ARG A 20 0.28 7.11 -5.58
C ARG A 20 1.28 6.58 -4.55
N ILE A 21 0.86 6.35 -3.31
CA ILE A 21 1.69 5.73 -2.26
C ILE A 21 2.20 4.36 -2.71
N VAL A 22 1.30 3.45 -3.13
CA VAL A 22 1.66 2.09 -3.57
C VAL A 22 2.65 2.15 -4.74
N MET A 23 2.42 3.03 -5.72
CA MET A 23 3.30 3.22 -6.87
C MET A 23 4.67 3.79 -6.49
N LEU A 24 4.76 4.64 -5.47
CA LEU A 24 6.04 5.15 -4.96
C LEU A 24 6.83 4.03 -4.27
N ILE A 25 6.17 3.23 -3.43
CA ILE A 25 6.79 2.09 -2.75
C ILE A 25 7.30 1.07 -3.80
N ALA A 26 6.48 0.79 -4.83
CA ALA A 26 6.83 -0.15 -5.90
C ALA A 26 8.15 0.19 -6.62
N LYS A 27 8.52 1.47 -6.68
CA LYS A 27 9.73 1.96 -7.37
C LYS A 27 11.01 1.88 -6.53
N GLN A 28 10.91 1.74 -5.21
CA GLN A 28 12.05 1.85 -4.29
C GLN A 28 12.26 0.61 -3.40
N GLU A 29 11.50 -0.47 -3.60
CA GLU A 29 11.42 -1.69 -2.76
C GLU A 29 10.97 -1.44 -1.30
N GLU A 30 11.60 -0.48 -0.61
CA GLU A 30 11.26 0.02 0.72
C GLU A 30 11.41 1.55 0.77
N ILE A 31 10.50 2.25 1.45
CA ILE A 31 10.54 3.72 1.58
C ILE A 31 10.21 4.17 3.02
N CYS A 32 10.92 5.20 3.50
CA CYS A 32 10.61 5.85 4.78
C CYS A 32 9.28 6.62 4.71
N ALA A 33 8.53 6.63 5.80
CA ALA A 33 7.36 7.49 5.99
C ALA A 33 7.68 8.98 5.76
N CYS A 34 8.87 9.41 6.17
CA CYS A 34 9.39 10.76 5.95
C CYS A 34 9.47 11.12 4.46
N ASN A 35 10.10 10.26 3.66
CA ASN A 35 10.21 10.46 2.21
C ASN A 35 8.83 10.45 1.53
N LEU A 36 7.88 9.63 2.01
CA LEU A 36 6.51 9.64 1.51
C LEU A 36 5.79 10.97 1.80
N LEU A 37 5.95 11.54 3.00
CA LEU A 37 5.38 12.86 3.35
C LEU A 37 5.92 13.95 2.43
N ASP A 38 7.24 13.98 2.26
CA ASP A 38 7.91 14.99 1.44
C ASP A 38 7.51 14.90 -0.04
N THR A 39 7.28 13.68 -0.54
CA THR A 39 6.93 13.45 -1.96
C THR A 39 5.46 13.73 -2.26
N LEU A 40 4.54 13.40 -1.34
CA LEU A 40 3.10 13.46 -1.58
C LEU A 40 2.48 14.83 -1.28
N ASN A 41 3.20 15.71 -0.60
CA ASN A 41 2.71 17.03 -0.18
C ASN A 41 1.36 16.96 0.56
N ILE A 42 1.23 15.97 1.45
CA ILE A 42 0.05 15.78 2.31
C ILE A 42 0.43 15.91 3.78
N ALA A 43 -0.55 16.23 4.62
CA ALA A 43 -0.34 16.30 6.06
C ALA A 43 -0.04 14.91 6.67
N GLN A 44 0.76 14.89 7.75
CA GLN A 44 1.15 13.67 8.46
C GLN A 44 -0.03 12.82 9.00
N PRO A 45 -1.13 13.41 9.51
CA PRO A 45 -2.32 12.63 9.89
C PRO A 45 -2.95 11.92 8.68
N THR A 46 -2.95 12.57 7.52
CA THR A 46 -3.49 12.02 6.27
C THR A 46 -2.67 10.83 5.78
N LEU A 47 -1.33 10.95 5.75
CA LEU A 47 -0.48 9.82 5.39
C LEU A 47 -0.68 8.65 6.37
N SER A 48 -0.71 8.93 7.68
CA SER A 48 -0.90 7.91 8.71
C SER A 48 -2.21 7.14 8.52
N HIS A 49 -3.28 7.85 8.15
CA HIS A 49 -4.57 7.23 7.83
C HIS A 49 -4.48 6.30 6.61
N HIS A 50 -3.87 6.77 5.51
CA HIS A 50 -3.66 5.95 4.32
C HIS A 50 -2.80 4.71 4.62
N MET A 51 -1.69 4.87 5.35
CA MET A 51 -0.80 3.75 5.71
C MET A 51 -1.49 2.73 6.61
N LYS A 52 -2.35 3.18 7.54
CA LYS A 52 -3.15 2.27 8.37
C LYS A 52 -4.08 1.40 7.51
N LEU A 53 -4.79 2.01 6.56
CA LEU A 53 -5.69 1.28 5.67
C LEU A 53 -4.93 0.30 4.77
N LEU A 54 -3.86 0.77 4.13
CA LEU A 54 -2.99 -0.05 3.27
C LEU A 54 -2.36 -1.23 4.02
N SER A 55 -1.91 -1.00 5.25
CA SER A 55 -1.36 -2.07 6.09
C SER A 55 -2.44 -3.04 6.57
N SER A 56 -3.63 -2.53 6.91
CA SER A 56 -4.73 -3.37 7.43
C SER A 56 -5.30 -4.35 6.40
N CYS A 57 -5.30 -3.98 5.12
CA CYS A 57 -5.67 -4.89 4.02
C CYS A 57 -4.48 -5.71 3.49
N GLY A 58 -3.29 -5.54 4.10
CA GLY A 58 -2.11 -6.31 3.75
C GLY A 58 -1.43 -5.90 2.44
N LEU A 59 -1.77 -4.76 1.82
CA LEU A 59 -1.09 -4.26 0.60
C LEU A 59 0.34 -3.81 0.88
N VAL A 60 0.56 -3.27 2.07
CA VAL A 60 1.84 -2.73 2.49
C VAL A 60 2.27 -3.40 3.79
N LYS A 61 3.55 -3.76 3.87
CA LYS A 61 4.22 -4.20 5.10
C LYS A 61 4.89 -2.99 5.75
N SER A 62 4.90 -2.95 7.08
CA SER A 62 5.53 -1.88 7.84
C SER A 62 6.64 -2.43 8.72
N ARG A 63 7.82 -1.83 8.65
CA ARG A 63 8.99 -2.13 9.49
C ARG A 63 9.36 -0.89 10.29
N LYS A 64 9.69 -1.04 11.57
CA LYS A 64 10.21 0.06 12.37
C LYS A 64 11.74 0.02 12.34
N ASP A 65 12.36 1.14 12.02
CA ASP A 65 13.81 1.34 12.03
C ASP A 65 14.16 2.55 12.89
N GLY A 66 14.56 2.29 14.14
CA GLY A 66 14.72 3.31 15.16
C GLY A 66 13.42 4.09 15.41
N ARG A 67 13.41 5.38 15.03
CA ARG A 67 12.25 6.27 15.17
C ARG A 67 11.35 6.29 13.92
N TRP A 68 11.81 5.72 12.81
CA TRP A 68 11.16 5.85 11.51
C TRP A 68 10.39 4.58 11.16
N MET A 69 9.26 4.77 10.49
CA MET A 69 8.51 3.67 9.87
C MET A 69 8.91 3.57 8.40
N HIS A 70 9.22 2.36 7.99
CA HIS A 70 9.56 1.98 6.63
C HIS A 70 8.45 1.11 6.07
N TYR A 71 8.16 1.27 4.78
CA TYR A 71 7.07 0.60 4.11
C TYR A 71 7.55 -0.09 2.84
N SER A 72 7.10 -1.33 2.64
CA SER A 72 7.36 -2.14 1.45
C SER A 72 6.08 -2.80 0.96
N LEU A 73 6.03 -3.20 -0.31
CA LEU A 73 4.85 -3.89 -0.83
C LEU A 73 4.76 -5.32 -0.29
N ASN A 74 3.55 -5.79 -0.06
CA ASN A 74 3.32 -7.20 0.18
C ASN A 74 3.20 -7.97 -1.14
N HIS A 75 4.35 -8.41 -1.67
CA HIS A 75 4.40 -9.14 -2.94
C HIS A 75 3.51 -10.39 -2.97
N ASP A 76 3.29 -11.06 -1.84
CA ASP A 76 2.43 -12.24 -1.77
C ASP A 76 0.96 -11.88 -2.05
N LEU A 77 0.49 -10.75 -1.51
CA LEU A 77 -0.86 -10.26 -1.80
C LEU A 77 -1.00 -9.84 -3.27
N PHE A 78 0.01 -9.17 -3.84
CA PHE A 78 -0.01 -8.78 -5.25
C PHE A 78 -0.01 -9.99 -6.19
N LYS A 79 0.73 -11.06 -5.88
CA LYS A 79 0.66 -12.32 -6.63
C LYS A 79 -0.74 -12.93 -6.59
N HIS A 80 -1.40 -12.93 -5.42
CA HIS A 80 -2.78 -13.41 -5.31
C HIS A 80 -3.78 -12.54 -6.09
N LEU A 81 -3.59 -11.22 -6.11
CA LEU A 81 -4.37 -10.28 -6.92
C LEU A 81 -4.17 -10.53 -8.42
N GLU A 82 -2.94 -10.73 -8.85
CA GLU A 82 -2.59 -11.07 -10.23
C GLU A 82 -3.22 -12.38 -10.67
N SER A 83 -3.12 -13.45 -9.86
CA SER A 83 -3.78 -14.73 -10.15
C SER A 83 -5.29 -14.59 -10.29
N PHE A 84 -5.94 -13.85 -9.38
CA PHE A 84 -7.39 -13.60 -9.44
C PHE A 84 -7.80 -12.79 -10.67
N LEU A 85 -7.04 -11.75 -11.03
CA LEU A 85 -7.31 -10.97 -12.24
C LEU A 85 -7.07 -11.82 -13.51
N GLY A 86 -6.12 -12.75 -13.46
CA GLY A 86 -5.87 -13.71 -14.52
C GLY A 86 -7.02 -14.69 -14.75
N GLU A 87 -7.90 -14.93 -13.77
CA GLU A 87 -9.12 -15.73 -13.97
C GLU A 87 -10.20 -14.99 -14.78
N LEU A 88 -10.04 -13.68 -15.01
CA LEU A 88 -11.00 -12.86 -15.76
C LEU A 88 -10.69 -12.79 -17.28
N ALA A 89 -9.55 -13.33 -17.72
CA ALA A 89 -9.05 -13.27 -19.10
C ALA A 89 -8.74 -14.67 -19.63
#